data_AF-K7MYA6-F1
#
_entry.id   AF-K7MYA6-F1
#
_cell.length_a   1.000
_cell.length_b   1.000
_cell.length_c   1.000
_cell.angle_alpha   90.00
_cell.angle_beta   90.00
_cell.angle_gamma   90.00
#
_symmetry.space_group_name_H-M   'P 1'
#
loop_
_entity.id
_entity.type
_entity.pdbx_description
1 polymer ?
#
loop_
_entity_poly.entity_id
_entity_poly.type
_entity_poly.pdbx_seq_one_letter_code
_entity_poly.pdbx_strand_id
1 'polypeptide(L)'
;MAQKIKDVSKRLDKVAADRHKFGLRTIDVDTRVVHRRDTSRMTHSRVSDSDVIGREHDKEKIIELLMQQNPNDDDKSLSVIPIVGIGGLGKTTLAKFVFNDKRIDGCFPLKMWVCVSDDFDINQLIIKIINSANVADAPLRQQNLDMVDLEQLQNQLRSRLAGQKFLLVLDDVWNDDRVRWVELRNLIKVGVAAGSKILVTTRIDSIASMMGTVASYKLQSLSPKNSLSLFVKWAFKNEGEEEKHPHLVNIGKEIVNKCKGVPLAVRTLGSLLFSKFEVNEWDYVRDNEIWNLPQNKDDILPALKLSYDFLPSYLRQCFALFSLYPKDYEFNSVEVATLWETLGVHTRLSTHQ
;
A
#
# COMPACT_ATOMS: atom_id res chain seq x y z
N MET A 1 -3.10 26.53 -39.94
CA MET A 1 -2.07 25.69 -39.27
C MET A 1 -0.74 26.41 -39.09
N ALA A 2 -0.16 27.03 -40.13
CA ALA A 2 1.15 27.68 -40.06
C ALA A 2 1.33 28.68 -38.90
N GLN A 3 0.31 29.51 -38.62
CA GLN A 3 0.38 30.47 -37.51
C GLN A 3 0.54 29.79 -36.14
N LYS A 4 -0.18 28.68 -35.90
CA LYS A 4 -0.06 27.90 -34.65
C LYS A 4 1.35 27.31 -34.49
N ILE A 5 1.95 26.83 -35.57
CA ILE A 5 3.33 26.30 -35.58
C ILE A 5 4.33 27.41 -35.25
N LYS A 6 4.16 28.61 -35.85
CA LYS A 6 5.02 29.77 -35.59
C LYS A 6 4.97 30.24 -34.14
N ASP A 7 3.78 30.20 -33.52
CA ASP A 7 3.61 30.55 -32.11
C ASP A 7 4.25 29.53 -31.17
N VAL A 8 4.17 28.22 -31.49
CA VAL A 8 4.88 27.17 -30.75
C VAL A 8 6.40 27.34 -30.87
N SER A 9 6.92 27.60 -32.07
CA SER A 9 8.35 27.84 -32.28
C SER A 9 8.86 29.01 -31.43
N LYS A 10 8.16 30.16 -31.44
CA LYS A 10 8.52 31.31 -30.60
C LYS A 10 8.56 30.99 -29.11
N ARG A 11 7.65 30.14 -28.64
CA ARG A 11 7.64 29.70 -27.23
C ARG A 11 8.83 28.79 -26.92
N LEU A 12 9.19 27.89 -27.82
CA LEU A 12 10.37 27.03 -27.67
C LEU A 12 11.67 27.86 -27.67
N ASP A 13 11.79 28.85 -28.56
CA ASP A 13 12.94 29.76 -28.61
C ASP A 13 13.08 30.58 -27.32
N LYS A 14 11.95 31.03 -26.76
CA LYS A 14 11.95 31.73 -25.47
C LYS A 14 12.46 30.83 -24.33
N VAL A 15 12.02 29.57 -24.28
CA VAL A 15 12.49 28.60 -23.28
C VAL A 15 13.99 28.31 -23.45
N ALA A 16 14.48 28.22 -24.69
CA ALA A 16 15.90 28.07 -24.97
C ALA A 16 16.72 29.31 -24.55
N ALA A 17 16.20 30.52 -24.74
CA ALA A 17 16.86 31.74 -24.26
C ALA A 17 16.87 31.83 -22.73
N ASP A 18 15.75 31.50 -22.08
CA ASP A 18 15.64 31.45 -20.62
C ASP A 18 16.64 30.46 -20.02
N ARG A 19 16.91 29.33 -20.69
CA ARG A 19 17.94 28.36 -20.29
C ARG A 19 19.31 29.02 -20.10
N HIS A 20 19.74 29.84 -21.05
CA HIS A 20 21.00 30.58 -20.95
C HIS A 20 20.95 31.65 -19.86
N LYS A 21 19.83 32.38 -19.75
CA LYS A 21 19.62 33.42 -18.75
C LYS A 21 19.67 32.89 -17.31
N PHE A 22 19.13 31.70 -17.06
CA PHE A 22 19.13 31.06 -15.74
C PHE A 22 20.37 30.17 -15.49
N GLY A 23 21.32 30.08 -16.42
CA GLY A 23 22.53 29.26 -16.26
C GLY A 23 22.26 27.76 -16.18
N LEU A 24 21.17 27.27 -16.79
CA LEU A 24 20.78 25.86 -16.73
C LEU A 24 21.74 24.99 -17.56
N ARG A 25 22.41 24.04 -16.90
CA ARG A 25 23.35 23.09 -17.51
C ARG A 25 22.60 21.92 -18.16
N THR A 26 23.08 21.42 -19.31
CA THR A 26 22.65 20.10 -19.78
C THR A 26 23.27 19.06 -18.86
N ILE A 27 22.45 18.14 -18.35
CA ILE A 27 22.95 16.90 -17.75
C ILE A 27 22.76 15.84 -18.84
N ASP A 28 23.82 15.53 -19.58
CA ASP A 28 23.76 14.58 -20.70
C ASP A 28 23.56 13.13 -20.22
N VAL A 29 23.94 12.85 -18.96
CA VAL A 29 23.82 11.53 -18.34
C VAL A 29 23.09 11.67 -17.00
N ASP A 30 21.88 11.13 -16.92
CA ASP A 30 21.17 11.01 -15.64
C ASP A 30 21.85 9.90 -14.82
N THR A 31 22.67 10.27 -13.84
CA THR A 31 23.43 9.31 -13.02
C THR A 31 22.57 8.54 -12.01
N ARG A 32 21.28 8.86 -11.92
CA ARG A 32 20.34 8.22 -11.00
C ARG A 32 19.91 6.87 -11.58
N VAL A 33 20.56 5.78 -11.19
CA VAL A 33 20.16 4.43 -11.63
C VAL A 33 19.16 3.83 -10.63
N VAL A 34 17.96 3.48 -11.09
CA VAL A 34 17.02 2.68 -10.30
C VAL A 34 17.43 1.23 -10.40
N HIS A 35 17.80 0.61 -9.28
CA HIS A 35 18.02 -0.83 -9.24
C HIS A 35 16.68 -1.55 -9.38
N ARG A 36 16.55 -2.40 -10.41
CA ARG A 36 15.35 -3.21 -10.62
C ARG A 36 15.24 -4.23 -9.48
N ARG A 37 14.18 -4.14 -8.67
CA ARG A 37 13.66 -5.27 -7.89
C ARG A 37 12.27 -5.61 -8.42
N ASP A 38 11.98 -6.89 -8.47
CA ASP A 38 10.63 -7.39 -8.73
C ASP A 38 9.74 -7.06 -7.54
N THR A 39 9.01 -5.95 -7.62
CA THR A 39 7.89 -5.68 -6.71
C THR A 39 6.61 -5.58 -7.52
N SER A 40 6.04 -6.74 -7.87
CA SER A 40 4.63 -6.84 -8.21
C SER A 40 3.82 -6.38 -7.00
N ARG A 41 3.13 -5.24 -7.13
CA ARG A 41 2.27 -4.69 -6.09
C ARG A 41 0.82 -5.15 -6.31
N MET A 42 0.62 -6.45 -6.48
CA MET A 42 -0.68 -7.04 -6.15
C MET A 42 -0.73 -7.25 -4.64
N THR A 43 -1.75 -6.71 -3.95
CA THR A 43 -2.00 -7.00 -2.54
C THR A 43 -2.52 -8.44 -2.41
N HIS A 44 -1.61 -9.41 -2.43
CA HIS A 44 -1.94 -10.80 -2.11
C HIS A 44 -1.89 -11.01 -0.59
N SER A 45 -2.65 -11.98 -0.07
CA SER A 45 -2.74 -12.24 1.37
C SER A 45 -1.42 -12.65 2.02
N ARG A 46 -0.46 -13.17 1.24
CA ARG A 46 0.82 -13.68 1.78
C ARG A 46 1.76 -12.54 2.16
N VAL A 47 2.40 -12.71 3.30
CA VAL A 47 3.59 -11.98 3.72
C VAL A 47 4.53 -13.02 4.32
N SER A 48 5.85 -12.91 4.09
CA SER A 48 6.77 -13.72 4.88
C SER A 48 6.85 -13.13 6.28
N ASP A 49 6.75 -13.97 7.31
CA ASP A 49 6.94 -13.53 8.70
C ASP A 49 8.33 -12.90 8.89
N SER A 50 9.35 -13.41 8.18
CA SER A 50 10.71 -12.86 8.16
C SER A 50 10.81 -11.44 7.56
N ASP A 51 9.76 -10.97 6.90
CA ASP A 51 9.71 -9.65 6.27
C ASP A 51 9.05 -8.58 7.13
N VAL A 52 8.35 -8.97 8.20
CA VAL A 52 7.70 -8.03 9.11
C VAL A 52 8.65 -7.74 10.28
N ILE A 53 9.21 -6.53 10.28
CA ILE A 53 10.09 -6.09 11.37
C ILE A 53 9.27 -5.39 12.46
N GLY A 54 9.33 -5.94 13.66
CA GLY A 54 8.50 -5.52 14.78
C GLY A 54 7.04 -5.98 14.60
N ARG A 55 6.12 -5.35 15.32
CA ARG A 55 4.68 -5.66 15.32
C ARG A 55 4.24 -6.93 16.03
N GLU A 56 5.12 -7.69 16.69
CA GLU A 56 4.71 -8.88 17.47
C GLU A 56 3.64 -8.56 18.52
N HIS A 57 3.82 -7.46 19.26
CA HIS A 57 2.83 -7.00 20.24
C HIS A 57 1.52 -6.55 19.59
N ASP A 58 1.61 -5.89 18.44
CA ASP A 58 0.42 -5.47 17.69
C ASP A 58 -0.35 -6.69 17.19
N LYS A 59 0.36 -7.69 16.65
CA LYS A 59 -0.17 -8.96 16.17
C LYS A 59 -0.87 -9.71 17.29
N GLU A 60 -0.24 -9.83 18.45
CA GLU A 60 -0.82 -10.56 19.58
C GLU A 60 -2.14 -9.93 20.04
N LYS A 61 -2.21 -8.61 20.18
CA LYS A 61 -3.45 -7.93 20.54
C LYS A 61 -4.58 -8.14 19.53
N ILE A 62 -4.27 -8.14 18.24
CA ILE A 62 -5.29 -8.41 17.22
C ILE A 62 -5.74 -9.88 17.28
N ILE A 63 -4.81 -10.82 17.51
CA ILE A 63 -5.14 -12.24 17.67
C ILE A 63 -6.01 -12.46 18.92
N GLU A 64 -5.71 -11.81 20.05
CA GLU A 64 -6.55 -11.83 21.25
C GLU A 64 -7.97 -11.35 20.93
N LEU A 65 -8.14 -10.21 20.25
CA LEU A 65 -9.46 -9.71 19.82
C LEU A 65 -10.18 -10.69 18.88
N LEU A 66 -9.44 -11.37 18.00
CA LEU A 66 -9.99 -12.38 17.10
C LEU A 66 -10.41 -13.66 17.84
N MET A 67 -9.72 -14.01 18.92
CA MET A 67 -10.00 -15.21 19.73
C MET A 67 -11.01 -14.98 20.85
N GLN A 68 -11.20 -13.74 21.30
CA GLN A 68 -12.21 -13.39 22.30
C GLN A 68 -13.59 -13.91 21.88
N GLN A 69 -14.20 -14.71 22.75
CA GLN A 69 -15.59 -15.11 22.65
C GLN A 69 -16.44 -13.92 23.10
N ASN A 70 -17.53 -13.63 22.38
CA ASN A 70 -18.45 -12.57 22.82
C ASN A 70 -19.10 -13.03 24.13
N PRO A 71 -19.08 -12.24 25.22
CA PRO A 71 -19.69 -12.66 26.50
C PRO A 71 -21.21 -12.83 26.42
N ASN A 72 -21.84 -12.21 25.43
CA ASN A 72 -23.26 -12.39 25.12
C ASN A 72 -23.38 -13.48 24.05
N ASP A 73 -23.33 -14.74 24.48
CA ASP A 73 -23.40 -15.95 23.65
C ASP A 73 -24.70 -16.10 22.82
N ASP A 74 -25.67 -15.19 22.97
CA ASP A 74 -26.95 -15.27 22.27
C ASP A 74 -27.00 -14.58 20.91
N ASP A 75 -25.98 -13.80 20.50
CA ASP A 75 -26.08 -13.09 19.23
C ASP A 75 -25.21 -13.72 18.15
N LYS A 76 -25.87 -14.07 17.05
CA LYS A 76 -25.35 -14.30 15.70
C LYS A 76 -24.64 -13.04 15.14
N SER A 77 -23.97 -12.26 16.00
CA SER A 77 -23.40 -10.97 15.72
C SER A 77 -22.02 -11.15 15.10
N LEU A 78 -21.96 -10.86 13.80
CA LEU A 78 -20.72 -10.71 13.06
C LEU A 78 -19.89 -9.57 13.70
N SER A 79 -18.76 -9.95 14.31
CA SER A 79 -17.84 -9.02 14.98
C SER A 79 -16.92 -8.37 13.96
N VAL A 80 -16.70 -7.06 14.08
CA VAL A 80 -15.92 -6.25 13.15
C VAL A 80 -14.85 -5.52 13.94
N ILE A 81 -13.58 -5.82 13.63
CA ILE A 81 -12.39 -5.31 14.31
C ILE A 81 -11.66 -4.36 13.35
N PRO A 82 -11.71 -3.05 13.59
CA PRO A 82 -10.98 -2.09 12.77
C PRO A 82 -9.53 -1.93 13.22
N ILE A 83 -8.58 -1.95 12.27
CA ILE A 83 -7.21 -1.46 12.42
C ILE A 83 -7.14 -0.11 11.73
N VAL A 84 -6.84 0.95 12.50
CA VAL A 84 -6.84 2.33 12.01
C VAL A 84 -5.50 3.02 12.27
N GLY A 85 -5.17 3.98 11.41
CA GLY A 85 -3.98 4.82 11.51
C GLY A 85 -3.59 5.42 10.17
N ILE A 86 -2.69 6.41 10.18
CA ILE A 86 -2.27 7.15 8.98
C ILE A 86 -1.75 6.22 7.85
N GLY A 87 -1.66 6.76 6.64
CA GLY A 87 -1.06 6.08 5.50
C GLY A 87 0.38 5.64 5.78
N GLY A 88 0.77 4.47 5.29
CA GLY A 88 2.15 3.99 5.40
C GLY A 88 2.56 3.35 6.73
N LEU A 89 1.70 3.33 7.75
CA LEU A 89 1.99 2.67 9.05
C LEU A 89 2.14 1.14 9.00
N GLY A 90 1.73 0.51 7.90
CA GLY A 90 1.77 -0.95 7.74
C GLY A 90 0.53 -1.68 8.27
N LYS A 91 -0.66 -1.06 8.22
CA LYS A 91 -1.93 -1.72 8.62
C LYS A 91 -2.21 -2.98 7.80
N THR A 92 -2.13 -2.86 6.48
CA THR A 92 -2.22 -3.99 5.55
C THR A 92 -1.18 -5.05 5.87
N THR A 93 0.07 -4.65 6.17
CA THR A 93 1.13 -5.58 6.58
C THR A 93 0.79 -6.32 7.87
N LEU A 94 0.29 -5.61 8.89
CA LEU A 94 -0.15 -6.22 10.15
C LEU A 94 -1.34 -7.17 9.93
N ALA A 95 -2.32 -6.78 9.12
CA ALA A 95 -3.45 -7.63 8.79
C ALA A 95 -3.01 -8.92 8.08
N LYS A 96 -2.04 -8.85 7.15
CA LYS A 96 -1.43 -10.05 6.54
C LYS A 96 -0.68 -10.90 7.57
N PHE A 97 0.05 -10.26 8.48
CA PHE A 97 0.83 -10.95 9.49
C PHE A 97 -0.05 -11.73 10.49
N VAL A 98 -1.24 -11.19 10.79
CA VAL A 98 -2.29 -11.89 11.55
C VAL A 98 -2.96 -12.96 10.70
N PHE A 99 -3.36 -12.62 9.47
CA PHE A 99 -4.11 -13.51 8.59
C PHE A 99 -3.38 -14.84 8.30
N ASN A 100 -2.04 -14.81 8.23
CA ASN A 100 -1.22 -16.01 7.98
C ASN A 100 -0.71 -16.69 9.27
N ASP A 101 -1.12 -16.25 10.46
CA ASP A 101 -0.72 -16.91 11.71
C ASP A 101 -1.43 -18.28 11.84
N LYS A 102 -0.67 -19.33 12.18
CA LYS A 102 -1.17 -20.71 12.32
C LYS A 102 -2.32 -20.84 13.33
N ARG A 103 -2.35 -19.98 14.35
CA ARG A 103 -3.44 -19.97 15.33
C ARG A 103 -4.75 -19.49 14.72
N ILE A 104 -4.68 -18.59 13.73
CA ILE A 104 -5.84 -18.13 12.97
C ILE A 104 -6.36 -19.24 12.06
N ASP A 105 -5.48 -20.06 11.45
CA ASP A 105 -5.89 -21.24 10.67
C ASP A 105 -6.75 -22.21 11.51
N GLY A 106 -6.33 -22.48 12.75
CA GLY A 106 -7.09 -23.34 13.66
C GLY A 106 -8.42 -22.73 14.13
N CYS A 107 -8.54 -21.40 14.12
CA CYS A 107 -9.73 -20.70 14.60
C CYS A 107 -10.79 -20.42 13.52
N PHE A 108 -10.37 -20.29 12.26
CA PHE A 108 -11.20 -19.86 11.14
C PHE A 108 -10.92 -20.74 9.90
N PRO A 109 -11.67 -21.84 9.71
CA PRO A 109 -11.49 -22.74 8.57
C PRO A 109 -11.58 -22.04 7.20
N LEU A 110 -12.42 -21.00 7.10
CA LEU A 110 -12.52 -20.17 5.90
C LEU A 110 -11.88 -18.80 6.15
N LYS A 111 -10.93 -18.42 5.31
CA LYS A 111 -10.27 -17.12 5.36
C LYS A 111 -10.35 -16.43 4.01
N MET A 112 -10.82 -15.19 4.01
CA MET A 112 -11.07 -14.40 2.81
C MET A 112 -10.34 -13.06 2.92
N TRP A 113 -9.82 -12.56 1.79
CA TRP A 113 -9.12 -11.29 1.71
C TRP A 113 -9.64 -10.49 0.52
N VAL A 114 -10.12 -9.28 0.78
CA VAL A 114 -10.66 -8.38 -0.25
C VAL A 114 -10.03 -7.00 -0.08
N CYS A 115 -9.42 -6.50 -1.16
CA CYS A 115 -9.02 -5.09 -1.26
C CYS A 115 -10.25 -4.26 -1.67
N VAL A 116 -10.59 -3.27 -0.86
CA VAL A 116 -11.74 -2.40 -1.09
C VAL A 116 -11.29 -1.21 -1.94
N SER A 117 -11.95 -1.02 -3.07
CA SER A 117 -11.72 0.13 -3.94
C SER A 117 -12.49 1.36 -3.44
N ASP A 118 -12.14 2.53 -3.96
CA ASP A 118 -12.77 3.79 -3.54
C ASP A 118 -14.26 3.85 -3.92
N ASP A 119 -14.64 3.23 -5.05
CA ASP A 119 -16.02 2.94 -5.40
C ASP A 119 -16.54 1.80 -4.53
N PHE A 120 -17.20 2.12 -3.42
CA PHE A 120 -17.80 1.12 -2.53
C PHE A 120 -19.05 0.49 -3.17
N ASP A 121 -18.86 -0.23 -4.26
CA ASP A 121 -19.88 -0.97 -4.99
C ASP A 121 -20.11 -2.32 -4.32
N ILE A 122 -21.33 -2.52 -3.82
CA ILE A 122 -21.71 -3.71 -3.06
C ILE A 122 -21.65 -4.95 -3.93
N ASN A 123 -22.06 -4.89 -5.20
CA ASN A 123 -22.05 -6.04 -6.10
C ASN A 123 -20.61 -6.47 -6.35
N GLN A 124 -19.73 -5.53 -6.70
CA GLN A 124 -18.31 -5.80 -6.91
C GLN A 124 -17.62 -6.33 -5.64
N LEU A 125 -17.96 -5.81 -4.47
CA LEU A 125 -17.43 -6.33 -3.21
C LEU A 125 -17.91 -7.76 -2.94
N ILE A 126 -19.18 -8.08 -3.18
CA ILE A 126 -19.69 -9.45 -3.00
C ILE A 126 -19.00 -10.42 -3.98
N ILE A 127 -18.81 -10.01 -5.24
CA ILE A 127 -18.08 -10.80 -6.24
C ILE A 127 -16.65 -11.08 -5.76
N LYS A 128 -15.93 -10.06 -5.27
CA LYS A 128 -14.60 -10.21 -4.70
C LYS A 128 -14.60 -11.17 -3.50
N ILE A 129 -15.59 -11.08 -2.61
CA ILE A 129 -15.72 -11.98 -1.45
C ILE A 129 -15.94 -13.43 -1.92
N ILE A 130 -16.91 -13.67 -2.82
CA ILE A 130 -17.21 -15.00 -3.36
C ILE A 130 -15.96 -15.62 -4.01
N ASN A 131 -15.23 -14.83 -4.80
CA ASN A 131 -14.00 -15.27 -5.46
C ASN A 131 -12.90 -15.59 -4.44
N SER A 132 -12.78 -14.81 -3.37
CA SER A 132 -11.80 -15.04 -2.30
C SER A 132 -12.13 -16.25 -1.41
N ALA A 133 -13.40 -16.69 -1.39
CA ALA A 133 -13.84 -17.87 -0.66
C ALA A 133 -13.55 -19.19 -1.39
N ASN A 134 -13.11 -19.14 -2.65
CA ASN A 134 -12.75 -20.35 -3.38
C ASN A 134 -11.48 -20.98 -2.78
N VAL A 135 -11.59 -22.27 -2.42
CA VAL A 135 -10.45 -23.10 -2.02
C VAL A 135 -9.49 -23.20 -3.21
N ALA A 136 -8.19 -23.12 -2.92
CA ALA A 136 -7.09 -22.96 -3.89
C ALA A 136 -7.08 -23.94 -5.08
N ASP A 137 -7.79 -25.07 -4.98
CA ASP A 137 -7.80 -26.13 -6.00
C ASP A 137 -9.05 -26.14 -6.90
N ALA A 138 -10.01 -25.24 -6.70
CA ALA A 138 -11.08 -25.04 -7.66
C ALA A 138 -10.60 -24.04 -8.73
N PRO A 139 -10.65 -24.39 -10.05
CA PRO A 139 -10.50 -23.36 -11.07
C PRO A 139 -11.46 -22.22 -10.74
N LEU A 140 -11.01 -20.98 -10.92
CA LEU A 140 -11.93 -19.83 -10.99
C LEU A 140 -12.97 -20.23 -12.03
N ARG A 141 -14.12 -20.74 -11.59
CA ARG A 141 -15.27 -20.79 -12.48
C ARG A 141 -15.48 -19.33 -12.77
N GLN A 142 -15.11 -18.90 -13.98
CA GLN A 142 -15.59 -17.66 -14.57
C GLN A 142 -17.11 -17.83 -14.69
N GLN A 143 -17.78 -17.80 -13.55
CA GLN A 143 -19.17 -17.46 -13.50
C GLN A 143 -19.17 -15.98 -13.88
N ASN A 144 -20.00 -15.61 -14.85
CA ASN A 144 -20.22 -14.23 -15.22
C ASN A 144 -20.96 -13.54 -14.07
N LEU A 145 -20.30 -13.40 -12.91
CA LEU A 145 -20.91 -12.86 -11.70
C LEU A 145 -21.25 -11.37 -11.88
N ASP A 146 -20.57 -10.70 -12.81
CA ASP A 146 -20.90 -9.33 -13.22
C ASP A 146 -22.25 -9.21 -13.94
N MET A 147 -22.82 -10.32 -14.42
CA MET A 147 -24.10 -10.35 -15.14
C MET A 147 -25.29 -10.83 -14.29
N VAL A 148 -25.05 -11.24 -13.04
CA VAL A 148 -26.12 -11.72 -12.16
C VAL A 148 -26.69 -10.60 -11.29
N ASP A 149 -27.95 -10.72 -10.88
CA ASP A 149 -28.57 -9.80 -9.94
C ASP A 149 -28.06 -10.01 -8.49
N LEU A 150 -28.39 -9.06 -7.62
CA LEU A 150 -27.94 -9.07 -6.23
C LEU A 150 -28.50 -10.26 -5.43
N GLU A 151 -29.69 -10.76 -5.76
CA GLU A 151 -30.30 -11.90 -5.07
C GLU A 151 -29.52 -13.19 -5.37
N GLN A 152 -29.11 -13.38 -6.62
CA GLN A 152 -28.23 -14.48 -7.02
C GLN A 152 -26.86 -14.38 -6.37
N LEU A 153 -26.24 -13.18 -6.34
CA LEU A 153 -24.99 -12.95 -5.62
C LEU A 153 -25.12 -13.29 -4.13
N GLN A 154 -26.20 -12.87 -3.49
CA GLN A 154 -26.47 -13.17 -2.09
C GLN A 154 -26.63 -14.67 -1.84
N ASN A 155 -27.37 -15.37 -2.70
CA ASN A 155 -27.55 -16.82 -2.59
C ASN A 155 -26.22 -17.57 -2.74
N GLN A 156 -25.38 -17.14 -3.67
CA GLN A 156 -24.03 -17.68 -3.83
C GLN A 156 -23.17 -17.41 -2.59
N LEU A 157 -23.11 -16.17 -2.11
CA LEU A 157 -22.37 -15.81 -0.91
C LEU A 157 -22.81 -16.66 0.29
N ARG A 158 -24.13 -16.76 0.52
CA ARG A 158 -24.70 -17.57 1.59
C ARG A 158 -24.29 -19.03 1.47
N SER A 159 -24.34 -19.61 0.27
CA SER A 159 -23.93 -21.01 0.05
C SER A 159 -22.45 -21.26 0.38
N ARG A 160 -21.58 -20.25 0.18
CA ARG A 160 -20.14 -20.33 0.48
C ARG A 160 -19.84 -20.18 1.96
N LEU A 161 -20.57 -19.31 2.65
CA LEU A 161 -20.35 -19.01 4.07
C LEU A 161 -21.11 -19.94 5.03
N ALA A 162 -22.12 -20.65 4.54
CA ALA A 162 -23.00 -21.47 5.38
C ALA A 162 -22.22 -22.49 6.21
N GLY A 163 -22.53 -22.53 7.51
CA GLY A 163 -22.06 -23.58 8.43
C GLY A 163 -20.58 -23.52 8.81
N GLN A 164 -19.80 -22.55 8.31
CA GLN A 164 -18.37 -22.45 8.60
C GLN A 164 -18.04 -21.11 9.26
N LYS A 165 -17.20 -21.17 10.29
CA LYS A 165 -16.63 -19.97 10.92
C LYS A 165 -15.60 -19.36 9.97
N PHE A 166 -15.69 -18.07 9.72
CA PHE A 166 -14.76 -17.40 8.79
C PHE A 166 -14.12 -16.13 9.35
N LEU A 167 -12.96 -15.81 8.78
CA LEU A 167 -12.31 -14.51 8.88
C LEU A 167 -12.34 -13.82 7.51
N LEU A 168 -12.96 -12.66 7.43
CA LEU A 168 -12.93 -11.81 6.24
C LEU A 168 -12.08 -10.58 6.51
N VAL A 169 -11.07 -10.32 5.69
CA VAL A 169 -10.30 -9.07 5.72
C VAL A 169 -10.81 -8.14 4.62
N LEU A 170 -11.24 -6.94 5.03
CA LEU A 170 -11.54 -5.82 4.14
C LEU A 170 -10.40 -4.78 4.25
N ASP A 171 -9.51 -4.76 3.27
CA ASP A 171 -8.27 -3.97 3.28
C ASP A 171 -8.44 -2.61 2.59
N ASP A 172 -7.84 -1.57 3.18
CA ASP A 172 -7.81 -0.15 2.78
C ASP A 172 -9.21 0.45 2.50
N VAL A 173 -10.13 0.37 3.47
CA VAL A 173 -11.48 0.96 3.34
C VAL A 173 -11.44 2.48 3.49
N TRP A 174 -12.03 3.19 2.52
CA TRP A 174 -12.11 4.66 2.45
C TRP A 174 -13.53 5.24 2.43
N ASN A 175 -14.54 4.41 2.27
CA ASN A 175 -15.92 4.85 2.17
C ASN A 175 -16.60 4.92 3.54
N ASP A 176 -17.29 6.02 3.83
CA ASP A 176 -18.00 6.29 5.08
C ASP A 176 -19.53 6.19 4.96
N ASP A 177 -20.04 5.66 3.84
CA ASP A 177 -21.46 5.40 3.62
C ASP A 177 -21.94 4.26 4.53
N ARG A 178 -22.49 4.69 5.66
CA ARG A 178 -23.06 3.79 6.67
C ARG A 178 -24.20 2.94 6.11
N VAL A 179 -25.02 3.44 5.19
CA VAL A 179 -26.16 2.68 4.63
C VAL A 179 -25.64 1.50 3.83
N ARG A 180 -24.67 1.74 2.93
CA ARG A 180 -24.03 0.69 2.16
C ARG A 180 -23.27 -0.30 3.02
N TRP A 181 -22.59 0.15 4.06
CA TRP A 181 -21.94 -0.76 5.00
C TRP A 181 -22.95 -1.67 5.72
N VAL A 182 -24.06 -1.11 6.22
CA VAL A 182 -25.10 -1.89 6.89
C VAL A 182 -25.71 -2.92 5.93
N GLU A 183 -25.95 -2.53 4.68
CA GLU A 183 -26.41 -3.42 3.61
C GLU A 183 -25.42 -4.57 3.37
N LEU A 184 -24.15 -4.28 3.09
CA LEU A 184 -23.11 -5.30 2.90
C LEU A 184 -22.99 -6.22 4.11
N ARG A 185 -22.97 -5.66 5.32
CA ARG A 185 -22.90 -6.42 6.57
C ARG A 185 -24.10 -7.35 6.72
N ASN A 186 -25.30 -6.89 6.38
CA ASN A 186 -26.51 -7.71 6.43
C ASN A 186 -26.44 -8.85 5.42
N LEU A 187 -25.97 -8.59 4.19
CA LEU A 187 -25.79 -9.60 3.15
C LEU A 187 -24.78 -10.68 3.58
N ILE A 188 -23.69 -10.28 4.25
CA ILE A 188 -22.70 -11.22 4.81
C ILE A 188 -23.28 -12.00 5.99
N LYS A 189 -24.05 -11.37 6.89
CA LYS A 189 -24.53 -11.96 8.16
C LYS A 189 -25.51 -13.14 7.97
N VAL A 190 -26.18 -13.27 6.82
CA VAL A 190 -27.21 -14.31 6.61
C VAL A 190 -26.61 -15.72 6.67
N GLY A 191 -27.02 -16.51 7.66
CA GLY A 191 -26.63 -17.92 7.78
C GLY A 191 -25.20 -18.17 8.30
N VAL A 192 -24.56 -17.13 8.84
CA VAL A 192 -23.18 -17.18 9.32
C VAL A 192 -23.05 -17.97 10.62
N ALA A 193 -22.00 -18.79 10.71
CA ALA A 193 -21.65 -19.49 11.94
C ALA A 193 -21.21 -18.51 13.03
N ALA A 194 -21.65 -18.77 14.26
CA ALA A 194 -21.24 -17.99 15.43
C ALA A 194 -19.71 -17.90 15.54
N GLY A 195 -19.21 -16.74 15.95
CA GLY A 195 -17.78 -16.47 16.08
C GLY A 195 -17.07 -16.05 14.79
N SER A 196 -17.76 -15.93 13.65
CA SER A 196 -17.17 -15.35 12.43
C SER A 196 -16.84 -13.87 12.63
N LYS A 197 -15.73 -13.40 12.02
CA LYS A 197 -15.21 -12.05 12.25
C LYS A 197 -14.78 -11.36 10.96
N ILE A 198 -14.90 -10.04 10.93
CA ILE A 198 -14.35 -9.16 9.89
C ILE A 198 -13.21 -8.36 10.50
N LEU A 199 -12.05 -8.37 9.84
CA LEU A 199 -10.95 -7.46 10.11
C LEU A 199 -10.95 -6.35 9.05
N VAL A 200 -10.98 -5.10 9.47
CA VAL A 200 -11.00 -3.95 8.55
C VAL A 200 -9.69 -3.19 8.70
N THR A 201 -9.07 -2.76 7.59
CA THR A 201 -7.99 -1.76 7.66
C THR A 201 -8.49 -0.44 7.05
N THR A 202 -8.24 0.67 7.72
CA THR A 202 -8.64 2.00 7.23
C THR A 202 -7.71 3.08 7.72
N ARG A 203 -7.70 4.22 7.04
CA ARG A 203 -6.92 5.41 7.46
C ARG A 203 -7.74 6.38 8.30
N ILE A 204 -9.05 6.20 8.37
CA ILE A 204 -9.99 7.21 8.85
C ILE A 204 -10.67 6.69 10.12
N ASP A 205 -10.52 7.43 11.22
CA ASP A 205 -11.12 7.07 12.53
C ASP A 205 -12.67 6.99 12.47
N SER A 206 -13.33 7.85 11.67
CA SER A 206 -14.79 7.81 11.51
C SER A 206 -15.25 6.53 10.82
N ILE A 207 -14.53 6.04 9.80
CA ILE A 207 -14.82 4.75 9.14
C ILE A 207 -14.61 3.59 10.11
N ALA A 208 -13.50 3.61 10.84
CA ALA A 208 -13.22 2.60 11.86
C ALA A 208 -14.36 2.53 12.90
N SER A 209 -14.81 3.69 13.37
CA SER A 209 -15.92 3.79 14.34
C SER A 209 -17.27 3.40 13.75
N MET A 210 -17.52 3.73 12.47
CA MET A 210 -18.76 3.38 11.77
C MET A 210 -18.87 1.88 11.52
N MET A 211 -17.76 1.21 11.17
CA MET A 211 -17.74 -0.21 10.84
C MET A 211 -17.58 -1.13 12.05
N GLY A 212 -16.82 -0.68 13.06
CA GLY A 212 -16.43 -1.48 14.20
C GLY A 212 -17.60 -1.87 15.10
N THR A 213 -17.59 -3.12 15.57
CA THR A 213 -18.46 -3.56 16.67
C THR A 213 -17.71 -3.61 18.00
N VAL A 214 -16.39 -3.40 17.96
CA VAL A 214 -15.50 -3.31 19.11
C VAL A 214 -14.61 -2.07 18.96
N ALA A 215 -13.89 -1.71 20.00
CA ALA A 215 -12.94 -0.61 19.96
C ALA A 215 -11.91 -0.82 18.84
N SER A 216 -11.65 0.23 18.06
CA SER A 216 -10.66 0.19 16.98
C SER A 216 -9.24 0.06 17.52
N TYR A 217 -8.42 -0.77 16.88
CA TYR A 217 -7.00 -0.87 17.14
C TYR A 217 -6.25 0.27 16.43
N LYS A 218 -5.82 1.27 17.20
CA LYS A 218 -5.04 2.40 16.68
C LYS A 218 -3.56 2.02 16.53
N LEU A 219 -3.15 1.69 15.31
CA LEU A 219 -1.77 1.30 15.00
C LEU A 219 -0.84 2.49 15.22
N GLN A 220 0.23 2.27 15.98
CA GLN A 220 1.26 3.29 16.26
C GLN A 220 2.46 3.17 15.32
N SER A 221 3.31 4.19 15.28
CA SER A 221 4.61 4.14 14.60
C SER A 221 5.51 3.04 15.16
N LEU A 222 6.46 2.57 14.35
CA LEU A 222 7.49 1.65 14.82
C LEU A 222 8.38 2.33 15.86
N SER A 223 8.91 1.53 16.78
CA SER A 223 9.94 2.00 17.71
C SER A 223 11.19 2.46 16.95
N PRO A 224 12.03 3.34 17.53
CA PRO A 224 13.28 3.75 16.90
C PRO A 224 14.17 2.55 16.53
N LYS A 225 14.24 1.54 17.41
CA LYS A 225 14.97 0.29 17.16
C LYS A 225 14.46 -0.46 15.93
N ASN A 226 13.15 -0.74 15.87
CA ASN A 226 12.57 -1.48 14.75
C ASN A 226 12.62 -0.68 13.44
N SER A 227 12.50 0.65 13.52
CA SER A 227 12.64 1.54 12.38
C SER A 227 14.07 1.50 11.82
N LEU A 228 15.09 1.51 12.69
CA LEU A 228 16.48 1.37 12.26
C LEU A 228 16.74 -0.01 11.64
N SER A 229 16.26 -1.09 12.25
CA SER A 229 16.40 -2.44 11.68
C SER A 229 15.72 -2.55 10.30
N LEU A 230 14.54 -1.96 10.14
CA LEU A 230 13.87 -1.88 8.83
C LEU A 230 14.70 -1.08 7.84
N PHE A 231 15.20 0.09 8.22
CA PHE A 231 16.03 0.91 7.35
C PHE A 231 17.27 0.17 6.86
N VAL A 232 18.02 -0.47 7.78
CA VAL A 232 19.23 -1.24 7.48
C VAL A 232 18.93 -2.37 6.50
N LYS A 233 17.85 -3.14 6.71
CA LYS A 233 17.41 -4.21 5.80
C LYS A 233 17.17 -3.71 4.36
N TRP A 234 16.81 -2.45 4.18
CA TRP A 234 16.55 -1.87 2.85
C TRP A 234 17.71 -1.08 2.26
N ALA A 235 18.63 -0.58 3.08
CA ALA A 235 19.82 0.16 2.66
C ALA A 235 21.01 -0.74 2.31
N PHE A 236 21.16 -1.86 3.01
CA PHE A 236 22.27 -2.80 2.80
C PHE A 236 21.80 -4.05 2.05
N LYS A 237 22.70 -4.68 1.28
CA LYS A 237 22.35 -5.84 0.46
C LYS A 237 22.39 -7.12 1.26
N ASN A 238 23.43 -7.28 2.07
CA ASN A 238 23.66 -8.48 2.86
C ASN A 238 23.49 -8.17 4.35
N GLU A 239 23.01 -9.15 5.11
CA GLU A 239 23.00 -9.06 6.58
C GLU A 239 24.44 -8.92 7.10
N GLY A 240 24.66 -8.01 8.06
CA GLY A 240 25.97 -7.72 8.66
C GLY A 240 26.84 -6.77 7.84
N GLU A 241 26.43 -6.34 6.64
CA GLU A 241 27.16 -5.35 5.86
C GLU A 241 27.22 -3.98 6.55
N GLU A 242 26.21 -3.66 7.36
CA GLU A 242 26.14 -2.46 8.18
C GLU A 242 27.28 -2.36 9.21
N GLU A 243 27.82 -3.49 9.66
CA GLU A 243 28.95 -3.54 10.60
C GLU A 243 30.23 -2.99 9.97
N LYS A 244 30.36 -3.08 8.64
CA LYS A 244 31.49 -2.52 7.87
C LYS A 244 31.36 -1.01 7.66
N HIS A 245 30.16 -0.45 7.85
CA HIS A 245 29.84 0.94 7.58
C HIS A 245 29.19 1.64 8.79
N PRO A 246 29.81 1.63 9.99
CA PRO A 246 29.20 2.18 11.21
C PRO A 246 28.87 3.68 11.12
N HIS A 247 29.63 4.42 10.31
CA HIS A 247 29.38 5.84 10.05
C HIS A 247 28.08 6.05 9.25
N LEU A 248 27.82 5.24 8.22
CA LEU A 248 26.56 5.29 7.47
C LEU A 248 25.38 4.90 8.35
N VAL A 249 25.53 3.90 9.22
CA VAL A 249 24.50 3.52 10.19
C VAL A 249 24.15 4.68 11.14
N ASN A 250 25.14 5.48 11.55
CA ASN A 250 24.88 6.66 12.39
C ASN A 250 24.09 7.74 11.64
N ILE A 251 24.42 8.02 10.38
CA ILE A 251 23.62 8.92 9.54
C ILE A 251 22.21 8.35 9.32
N GLY A 252 22.11 7.03 9.12
CA GLY A 252 20.84 6.30 9.01
C GLY A 252 19.93 6.48 10.22
N LYS A 253 20.46 6.51 11.45
CA LYS A 253 19.68 6.81 12.66
C LYS A 253 19.02 8.20 12.58
N GLU A 254 19.75 9.20 12.10
CA GLU A 254 19.26 10.57 11.97
C GLU A 254 18.16 10.66 10.89
N ILE A 255 18.34 9.96 9.76
CA ILE A 255 17.33 9.83 8.70
C ILE A 255 16.07 9.12 9.23
N VAL A 256 16.22 8.03 9.98
CA VAL A 256 15.11 7.28 10.58
C VAL A 256 14.33 8.13 11.58
N ASN A 257 15.03 8.95 12.38
CA ASN A 257 14.38 9.88 13.30
C ASN A 257 13.49 10.90 12.55
N LYS A 258 13.95 11.41 11.40
CA LYS A 258 13.15 12.28 10.52
C LYS A 258 11.92 11.57 9.94
N CYS A 259 11.97 10.24 9.76
CA CYS A 259 10.83 9.45 9.30
C CYS A 259 9.75 9.19 10.37
N LYS A 260 10.00 9.55 11.63
CA LYS A 260 9.03 9.43 12.76
C LYS A 260 8.44 8.03 12.93
N GLY A 261 9.21 7.00 12.56
CA GLY A 261 8.84 5.59 12.67
C GLY A 261 7.75 5.13 11.70
N VAL A 262 7.44 5.87 10.64
CA VAL A 262 6.49 5.42 9.60
C VAL A 262 7.18 4.43 8.65
N PRO A 263 6.79 3.14 8.62
CA PRO A 263 7.47 2.11 7.84
C PRO A 263 7.61 2.42 6.36
N LEU A 264 6.59 3.01 5.73
CA LEU A 264 6.65 3.37 4.31
C LEU A 264 7.76 4.40 4.04
N ALA A 265 7.89 5.44 4.87
CA ALA A 265 8.95 6.45 4.73
C ALA A 265 10.33 5.82 4.96
N VAL A 266 10.47 5.04 6.04
CA VAL A 266 11.70 4.34 6.41
C VAL A 266 12.17 3.41 5.28
N ARG A 267 11.28 2.55 4.79
CA ARG A 267 11.56 1.62 3.69
C ARG A 267 11.96 2.37 2.41
N THR A 268 11.27 3.47 2.12
CA THR A 268 11.51 4.27 0.92
C THR A 268 12.92 4.87 0.93
N LEU A 269 13.33 5.49 2.04
CA LEU A 269 14.66 6.08 2.15
C LEU A 269 15.77 5.03 2.28
N GLY A 270 15.52 3.91 2.97
CA GLY A 270 16.44 2.78 2.96
C GLY A 270 16.67 2.27 1.54
N SER A 271 15.58 2.07 0.77
CA SER A 271 15.67 1.63 -0.63
C SER A 271 16.36 2.65 -1.53
N LEU A 272 16.18 3.95 -1.28
CA LEU A 272 16.87 5.01 -2.01
C LEU A 272 18.39 4.95 -1.79
N LEU A 273 18.81 4.60 -0.58
CA LEU A 273 20.21 4.47 -0.17
C LEU A 273 20.78 3.06 -0.40
N PHE A 274 20.03 2.21 -1.11
CA PHE A 274 20.42 0.82 -1.34
C PHE A 274 21.77 0.70 -2.06
N SER A 275 22.71 -0.03 -1.45
CA SER A 275 24.07 -0.27 -1.98
C SER A 275 24.86 1.02 -2.29
N LYS A 276 24.51 2.13 -1.62
CA LYS A 276 25.23 3.40 -1.70
C LYS A 276 26.15 3.55 -0.52
N PHE A 277 27.46 3.54 -0.77
CA PHE A 277 28.48 3.57 0.30
C PHE A 277 29.19 4.92 0.40
N GLU A 278 28.85 5.89 -0.45
CA GLU A 278 29.39 7.24 -0.39
C GLU A 278 28.67 8.06 0.68
N VAL A 279 29.42 8.59 1.63
CA VAL A 279 28.90 9.39 2.76
C VAL A 279 28.09 10.60 2.28
N ASN A 280 28.56 11.26 1.23
CA ASN A 280 27.91 12.45 0.66
C ASN A 280 26.47 12.18 0.19
N GLU A 281 26.18 10.97 -0.30
CA GLU A 281 24.81 10.60 -0.72
C GLU A 281 23.86 10.48 0.47
N TRP A 282 24.37 9.98 1.60
CA TRP A 282 23.62 9.85 2.85
C TRP A 282 23.41 11.19 3.53
N ASP A 283 24.47 12.01 3.61
CA ASP A 283 24.41 13.37 4.12
C ASP A 283 23.41 14.21 3.32
N TYR A 284 23.42 14.11 2.00
CA TYR A 284 22.45 14.80 1.14
C TYR A 284 21.01 14.43 1.51
N VAL A 285 20.71 13.15 1.72
CA VAL A 285 19.36 12.70 2.10
C VAL A 285 18.99 13.20 3.50
N ARG A 286 19.93 13.20 4.46
CA ARG A 286 19.69 13.69 5.82
C ARG A 286 19.45 15.20 5.87
N ASP A 287 20.27 15.96 5.15
CA ASP A 287 20.37 17.42 5.28
C ASP A 287 19.55 18.18 4.24
N ASN A 288 18.82 17.45 3.38
CA ASN A 288 18.00 18.06 2.35
C ASN A 288 17.00 19.09 2.92
N GLU A 289 16.92 20.26 2.28
CA GLU A 289 16.06 21.36 2.71
C GLU A 289 14.57 21.00 2.78
N ILE A 290 14.15 19.94 2.06
CA ILE A 290 12.78 19.45 2.09
C ILE A 290 12.29 19.07 3.49
N TRP A 291 13.20 18.67 4.39
CA TRP A 291 12.87 18.37 5.78
C TRP A 291 12.41 19.61 6.56
N ASN A 292 12.75 20.81 6.09
CA ASN A 292 12.42 22.08 6.74
C ASN A 292 11.09 22.67 6.24
N LEU A 293 10.45 22.05 5.24
CA LEU A 293 9.13 22.49 4.79
C LEU A 293 8.10 22.32 5.92
N PRO A 294 7.10 23.22 6.03
CA PRO A 294 6.00 23.06 6.97
C PRO A 294 5.34 21.68 6.80
N GLN A 295 5.32 20.91 7.88
CA GLN A 295 4.82 19.55 7.90
C GLN A 295 3.82 19.37 9.01
N ASN A 296 2.80 18.55 8.76
CA ASN A 296 2.01 17.99 9.84
C ASN A 296 2.84 17.02 10.67
N LYS A 297 2.43 16.77 11.91
CA LYS A 297 3.16 15.92 12.86
C LYS A 297 3.51 14.54 12.27
N ASP A 298 2.64 14.01 11.42
CA ASP A 298 2.72 12.66 10.85
C ASP A 298 2.94 12.65 9.32
N ASP A 299 3.43 13.76 8.76
CA ASP A 299 3.64 13.88 7.32
C ASP A 299 4.84 13.05 6.83
N ILE A 300 4.61 12.19 5.85
CA ILE A 300 5.63 11.40 5.16
C ILE A 300 6.02 11.97 3.80
N LEU A 301 5.33 13.01 3.33
CA LEU A 301 5.54 13.59 2.00
C LEU A 301 6.99 14.01 1.74
N PRO A 302 7.75 14.60 2.69
CA PRO A 302 9.16 14.92 2.44
C PRO A 302 10.00 13.68 2.09
N ALA A 303 9.81 12.57 2.83
CA ALA A 303 10.52 11.32 2.57
C ALA A 303 10.16 10.72 1.21
N LEU A 304 8.86 10.74 0.86
CA LEU A 304 8.39 10.24 -0.45
C LEU A 304 8.85 11.14 -1.60
N LYS A 305 8.84 12.45 -1.39
CA LYS A 305 9.25 13.45 -2.37
C LYS A 305 10.76 13.39 -2.63
N LEU A 306 11.58 13.13 -1.62
CA LEU A 306 12.99 12.79 -1.82
C LEU A 306 13.13 11.62 -2.78
N SER A 307 12.46 10.50 -2.52
CA SER A 307 12.52 9.35 -3.42
C SER A 307 12.06 9.68 -4.83
N TYR A 308 11.03 10.51 -5.00
CA TYR A 308 10.60 10.99 -6.31
C TYR A 308 11.64 11.89 -6.99
N ASP A 309 12.27 12.82 -6.27
CA ASP A 309 13.28 13.73 -6.83
C ASP A 309 14.58 13.02 -7.21
N PHE A 310 14.86 11.88 -6.59
CA PHE A 310 15.94 10.98 -6.97
C PHE A 310 15.60 10.04 -8.14
N LEU A 311 14.37 10.02 -8.65
CA LEU A 311 14.09 9.33 -9.91
C LEU A 311 14.73 10.09 -11.08
N PRO A 312 15.21 9.37 -12.11
CA PRO A 312 15.54 9.93 -13.40
C PRO A 312 14.45 10.84 -13.95
N SER A 313 14.85 11.85 -14.71
CA SER A 313 13.93 12.81 -15.33
C SER A 313 12.80 12.15 -16.14
N TYR A 314 13.11 11.09 -16.90
CA TYR A 314 12.12 10.34 -17.68
C TYR A 314 11.19 9.50 -16.80
N LEU A 315 11.71 8.86 -15.74
CA LEU A 315 10.90 8.09 -14.80
C LEU A 315 9.98 8.97 -13.95
N ARG A 316 10.39 10.19 -13.60
CA ARG A 316 9.51 11.16 -12.91
C ARG A 316 8.27 11.49 -13.73
N GLN A 317 8.45 11.70 -15.03
CA GLN A 317 7.33 11.96 -15.95
C GLN A 317 6.43 10.73 -16.07
N CYS A 318 7.01 9.54 -16.25
CA CYS A 318 6.26 8.28 -16.28
C CYS A 318 5.48 8.06 -14.97
N PHE A 319 6.11 8.30 -13.82
CA PHE A 319 5.48 8.16 -12.51
C PHE A 319 4.32 9.14 -12.31
N ALA A 320 4.49 10.40 -12.71
CA ALA A 320 3.44 11.41 -12.61
C ALA A 320 2.19 11.04 -13.44
N LEU A 321 2.36 10.37 -14.58
CA LEU A 321 1.23 9.91 -15.40
C LEU A 321 0.35 8.88 -14.70
N PHE A 322 0.86 8.16 -13.69
CA PHE A 322 0.00 7.29 -12.88
C PHE A 322 -1.08 8.07 -12.12
N SER A 323 -0.91 9.38 -11.89
CA SER A 323 -1.95 10.20 -11.25
C SER A 323 -3.18 10.42 -12.13
N LEU A 324 -3.15 10.03 -13.40
CA LEU A 324 -4.30 10.07 -14.30
C LEU A 324 -5.27 8.91 -14.06
N TYR A 325 -4.80 7.83 -13.44
CA TYR A 325 -5.65 6.69 -13.11
C TYR A 325 -6.35 6.91 -11.76
N PRO A 326 -7.59 6.41 -11.61
CA PRO A 326 -8.22 6.30 -10.30
C PRO A 326 -7.35 5.49 -9.34
N LYS A 327 -7.53 5.70 -8.04
CA LYS A 327 -6.84 4.91 -7.01
C LYS A 327 -7.27 3.45 -7.11
N ASP A 328 -6.32 2.54 -6.89
CA ASP A 328 -6.48 1.08 -7.00
C ASP A 328 -6.95 0.59 -8.39
N TYR A 329 -6.86 1.43 -9.43
CA TYR A 329 -7.15 1.05 -10.81
C TYR A 329 -6.18 -0.04 -11.29
N GLU A 330 -6.73 -1.13 -11.79
CA GLU A 330 -5.97 -2.19 -12.44
C GLU A 330 -5.68 -1.78 -13.88
N PHE A 331 -4.41 -1.50 -14.17
CA PHE A 331 -3.95 -1.14 -15.51
C PHE A 331 -3.12 -2.27 -16.13
N ASN A 332 -3.22 -2.41 -17.45
CA ASN A 332 -2.36 -3.31 -18.20
C ASN A 332 -1.00 -2.63 -18.48
N SER A 333 0.11 -3.36 -18.30
CA SER A 333 1.46 -2.83 -18.56
C SER A 333 1.64 -2.37 -20.02
N VAL A 334 0.98 -3.02 -20.98
CA VAL A 334 1.02 -2.68 -22.40
C VAL A 334 0.29 -1.36 -22.66
N GLU A 335 -0.85 -1.13 -22.02
CA GLU A 335 -1.61 0.12 -22.15
C GLU A 335 -0.84 1.31 -21.57
N VAL A 336 -0.23 1.13 -20.40
CA VAL A 336 0.60 2.15 -19.77
C VAL A 336 1.83 2.46 -20.62
N ALA A 337 2.51 1.42 -21.14
CA ALA A 337 3.64 1.60 -22.06
C ALA A 337 3.22 2.37 -23.32
N THR A 338 2.08 2.02 -23.92
CA THR A 338 1.52 2.71 -25.09
C THR A 338 1.20 4.18 -24.79
N LEU A 339 0.63 4.47 -23.62
CA LEU A 339 0.37 5.84 -23.15
C LEU A 339 1.68 6.63 -23.04
N TRP A 340 2.71 6.04 -22.43
CA TRP A 340 4.01 6.68 -22.27
C TRP A 340 4.74 6.92 -23.60
N GLU A 341 4.62 5.99 -24.55
CA GLU A 341 5.15 6.15 -25.90
C GLU A 341 4.42 7.27 -26.66
N THR A 342 3.09 7.28 -26.59
CA THR A 342 2.24 8.30 -27.23
C THR A 342 2.54 9.71 -26.69
N LEU A 343 2.81 9.83 -25.39
CA LEU A 343 3.18 11.09 -24.75
C LEU A 343 4.68 11.44 -24.91
N GLY A 344 5.47 10.58 -25.56
CA GLY A 344 6.88 10.82 -25.83
C GLY A 344 7.77 10.77 -24.58
N VAL A 345 7.32 10.15 -23.48
CA VAL A 345 8.11 10.03 -22.24
C VAL A 345 8.94 8.74 -22.20
N HIS A 346 8.61 7.73 -23.00
CA HIS A 346 9.30 6.42 -23.06
C HIS A 346 10.35 6.31 -24.18
N THR A 347 10.49 7.30 -25.09
CA THR A 347 11.30 7.19 -26.32
C THR A 347 12.83 7.12 -26.14
N ARG A 348 13.35 6.82 -24.95
CA ARG A 348 14.80 6.70 -24.69
C ARG A 348 15.29 5.36 -24.13
N LEU A 349 14.44 4.34 -24.03
CA LEU A 349 14.89 3.02 -23.55
C LEU A 349 15.22 2.02 -24.67
N SER A 350 14.93 2.32 -25.94
CA SER A 350 15.26 1.42 -27.07
C SER A 350 16.64 1.63 -27.70
N THR A 351 17.49 2.54 -27.20
CA THR A 351 18.83 2.80 -27.76
C THR A 351 20.00 2.33 -26.90
N HIS A 352 19.76 1.48 -25.89
CA HIS A 352 20.82 0.79 -25.15
C HIS A 352 20.55 -0.72 -25.10
N GLN A 353 20.79 -1.38 -26.23
CA GLN A 353 21.22 -2.78 -26.28
C GLN A 353 22.65 -2.83 -26.79
#